data_AF-A0AAP7FLU1-F1
#
_entry.id   AF-A0AAP7FLU1-F1
#
_cell.length_a   1.000
_cell.length_b   1.000
_cell.length_c   1.000
_cell.angle_alpha   90.00
_cell.angle_beta   90.00
_cell.angle_gamma   90.00
#
_symmetry.space_group_name_H-M   'P 1'
#
loop_
_entity.id
_entity.type
_entity.pdbx_description
1 polymer ?
#
loop_
_entity_poly.entity_id
_entity_poly.type
_entity_poly.pdbx_seq_one_letter_code
_entity_poly.pdbx_strand_id
1 'polypeptide(L)'
;MDHNWGAGRRGGGLDGGYTGSLDHAISNLHVGRSQGQQEGRKEGFDEGHSHGYSQGWDAGAACANEKLEPLRGHLRQYFEEAVQLRAVVERQEKMIDLMYQQLSQVAKAGKRAEGGQTTGMSKAFEALQSTNDLLQARVEVMDEHYAAALEQSRLRDQQYKRSLVFMQAVQGVLEELVANDTPEALHIRQRFVERYQDQVAQGLRGGDIQIAPELDEVFQKLLPETQQFILRMQHSVAPGQDADGP
;
A
#
# COMPACT_ATOMS: atom_id res chain seq x y z
N MET A 1 -11.27 72.08 51.72
CA MET A 1 -12.67 72.45 51.91
C MET A 1 -13.43 71.17 52.23
N ASP A 2 -14.09 70.93 53.35
CA ASP A 2 -14.13 71.51 54.69
C ASP A 2 -14.75 70.41 55.55
N HIS A 3 -14.30 70.29 56.80
CA HIS A 3 -14.92 69.40 57.78
C HIS A 3 -16.27 69.97 58.21
N ASN A 4 -17.31 69.15 58.29
CA ASN A 4 -18.41 69.44 59.21
C ASN A 4 -18.90 68.18 59.91
N TRP A 5 -18.75 68.21 61.23
CA TRP A 5 -19.20 67.25 62.21
C TRP A 5 -20.60 67.66 62.71
N GLY A 6 -21.50 66.69 62.83
CA GLY A 6 -22.80 66.85 63.50
C GLY A 6 -23.54 65.51 63.53
N ALA A 7 -23.17 64.56 64.39
CA ALA A 7 -23.54 64.46 65.81
C ALA A 7 -25.03 64.11 66.02
N GLY A 8 -25.28 62.80 66.16
CA GLY A 8 -26.47 62.21 66.76
C GLY A 8 -26.11 60.86 67.39
N ARG A 9 -25.64 60.89 68.65
CA ARG A 9 -25.38 59.74 69.54
C ARG A 9 -26.68 58.88 69.70
N ARG A 10 -26.72 57.61 70.10
CA ARG A 10 -25.98 56.87 71.16
C ARG A 10 -26.45 55.39 71.15
N GLY A 11 -25.57 54.46 71.54
CA GLY A 11 -25.89 53.06 71.90
C GLY A 11 -25.54 52.08 70.77
N GLY A 12 -24.47 51.30 70.82
CA GLY A 12 -24.15 50.37 71.89
C GLY A 12 -24.57 48.98 71.43
N GLY A 13 -23.66 48.24 70.78
CA GLY A 13 -23.92 46.90 70.27
C GLY A 13 -22.89 46.46 69.24
N LEU A 14 -21.73 46.03 69.70
CA LEU A 14 -21.00 44.97 69.01
C LEU A 14 -21.91 43.75 69.02
N ASP A 15 -22.45 43.31 67.88
CA ASP A 15 -22.85 41.92 67.74
C ASP A 15 -22.85 41.48 66.28
N GLY A 16 -21.72 40.89 65.85
CA GLY A 16 -21.71 39.50 65.41
C GLY A 16 -22.95 38.96 64.68
N GLY A 17 -23.38 39.61 63.59
CA GLY A 17 -24.38 39.05 62.68
C GLY A 17 -23.84 37.93 61.78
N TYR A 18 -23.04 37.00 62.30
CA TYR A 18 -22.77 35.70 61.68
C TYR A 18 -24.09 34.91 61.68
N THR A 19 -25.05 35.33 60.86
CA THR A 19 -26.25 34.54 60.61
C THR A 19 -25.93 33.55 59.50
N GLY A 20 -25.16 32.54 59.88
CA GLY A 20 -25.28 31.22 59.29
C GLY A 20 -26.71 30.75 59.48
N SER A 21 -27.63 31.23 58.62
CA SER A 21 -28.92 30.60 58.50
C SER A 21 -28.68 29.21 57.91
N LEU A 22 -29.39 28.23 58.45
CA LEU A 22 -29.43 26.87 57.91
C LEU A 22 -29.62 26.92 56.38
N ASP A 23 -30.43 27.85 55.89
CA ASP A 23 -30.72 28.05 54.48
C ASP A 23 -29.50 28.49 53.66
N HIS A 24 -28.62 29.35 54.19
CA HIS A 24 -27.41 29.77 53.48
C HIS A 24 -26.37 28.65 53.42
N ALA A 25 -26.29 27.83 54.47
CA ALA A 25 -25.46 26.63 54.48
C ALA A 25 -26.01 25.56 53.53
N ILE A 26 -27.33 25.34 53.51
CA ILE A 26 -28.01 24.43 52.58
C ILE A 26 -27.83 24.89 51.13
N SER A 27 -27.94 26.19 50.87
CA SER A 27 -27.72 26.77 49.54
C SER A 27 -26.28 26.58 49.07
N ASN A 28 -25.29 26.90 49.91
CA ASN A 28 -23.87 26.70 49.56
C ASN A 28 -23.53 25.21 49.36
N LEU A 29 -24.13 24.32 50.14
CA LEU A 29 -23.93 22.87 50.03
C LEU A 29 -24.59 22.31 48.76
N HIS A 30 -25.76 22.84 48.37
CA HIS A 30 -26.37 22.54 47.07
C HIS A 30 -25.53 23.05 45.89
N VAL A 31 -25.02 24.28 45.97
CA VAL A 31 -24.16 24.85 44.91
C VAL A 31 -22.87 24.03 44.78
N GLY A 32 -22.18 23.75 45.90
CA GLY A 32 -20.95 22.93 45.88
C GLY A 32 -21.19 21.51 45.38
N ARG A 33 -22.31 20.87 45.75
CA ARG A 33 -22.67 19.55 45.24
C ARG A 33 -22.98 19.57 43.73
N SER A 34 -23.70 20.59 43.27
CA SER A 34 -24.03 20.75 41.84
C SER A 34 -22.80 21.04 40.99
N GLN A 35 -21.87 21.88 41.49
CA GLN A 35 -20.60 22.18 40.85
C GLN A 35 -19.70 20.95 40.80
N GLY A 36 -19.51 20.23 41.91
CA GLY A 36 -18.69 19.02 41.92
C GLY A 36 -19.24 17.91 41.01
N GLN A 37 -20.57 17.79 40.88
CA GLN A 37 -21.19 16.87 39.92
C GLN A 37 -21.05 17.29 38.47
N GLN A 38 -20.97 18.59 38.18
CA GLN A 38 -20.77 19.10 36.83
C GLN A 38 -19.30 18.98 36.42
N GLU A 39 -18.39 19.29 37.34
CA GLU A 39 -16.95 19.24 37.16
C GLU A 39 -16.48 17.79 36.99
N GLY A 40 -16.88 16.86 37.86
CA GLY A 40 -16.54 15.45 37.71
C GLY A 40 -17.12 14.80 36.44
N ARG A 41 -18.28 15.25 35.95
CA ARG A 41 -18.82 14.80 34.65
C ARG A 41 -18.01 15.34 33.48
N LYS A 42 -17.55 16.59 33.57
CA LYS A 42 -16.75 17.22 32.53
C LYS A 42 -15.34 16.60 32.48
N GLU A 43 -14.69 16.45 33.62
CA GLU A 43 -13.39 15.77 33.74
C GLU A 43 -13.47 14.33 33.22
N GLY A 44 -14.46 13.55 33.65
CA GLY A 44 -14.63 12.18 33.14
C GLY A 44 -14.90 12.11 31.63
N PHE A 45 -15.60 13.10 31.07
CA PHE A 45 -15.80 13.18 29.61
C PHE A 45 -14.53 13.58 28.89
N ASP A 46 -13.80 14.60 29.37
CA ASP A 46 -12.58 15.11 28.76
C ASP A 46 -11.44 14.06 28.84
N GLU A 47 -11.30 13.37 29.97
CA GLU A 47 -10.36 12.26 30.13
C GLU A 47 -10.74 11.06 29.27
N GLY A 48 -12.01 10.65 29.27
CA GLY A 48 -12.48 9.52 28.46
C GLY A 48 -12.34 9.78 26.96
N HIS A 49 -12.67 11.00 26.53
CA HIS A 49 -12.54 11.41 25.13
C HIS A 49 -11.08 11.52 24.70
N SER A 50 -10.22 12.14 25.51
CA SER A 50 -8.79 12.27 25.19
C SER A 50 -8.08 10.92 25.15
N HIS A 51 -8.34 10.03 26.10
CA HIS A 51 -7.76 8.68 26.12
C HIS A 51 -8.31 7.80 24.98
N GLY A 52 -9.61 7.85 24.71
CA GLY A 52 -10.19 7.10 23.61
C GLY A 52 -9.69 7.58 22.25
N TYR A 53 -9.56 8.90 22.08
CA TYR A 53 -9.01 9.50 20.87
C TYR A 53 -7.53 9.16 20.66
N SER A 54 -6.70 9.27 21.71
CA SER A 54 -5.27 8.96 21.60
C SER A 54 -5.04 7.48 21.30
N GLN A 55 -5.73 6.57 22.00
CA GLN A 55 -5.64 5.13 21.73
C GLN A 55 -6.13 4.78 20.32
N GLY A 56 -7.24 5.37 19.87
CA GLY A 56 -7.75 5.16 18.51
C GLY A 56 -6.79 5.70 17.44
N TRP A 57 -6.19 6.87 17.69
CA TRP A 57 -5.20 7.47 16.81
C TRP A 57 -3.93 6.63 16.71
N ASP A 58 -3.39 6.16 17.84
CA ASP A 58 -2.18 5.35 17.89
C ASP A 58 -2.41 3.98 17.22
N ALA A 59 -3.56 3.35 17.45
CA ALA A 59 -3.94 2.11 16.78
C ALA A 59 -4.10 2.31 15.26
N GLY A 60 -4.72 3.42 14.84
CA GLY A 60 -4.86 3.79 13.43
C GLY A 60 -3.51 4.05 12.77
N ALA A 61 -2.62 4.79 13.44
CA ALA A 61 -1.27 5.08 12.98
C ALA A 61 -0.40 3.82 12.89
N ALA A 62 -0.49 2.91 13.87
CA ALA A 62 0.20 1.62 13.84
C ALA A 62 -0.26 0.76 12.65
N CYS A 63 -1.58 0.65 12.44
CA CYS A 63 -2.13 -0.09 11.30
C CYS A 63 -1.74 0.54 9.95
N ALA A 64 -1.74 1.87 9.86
CA ALA A 64 -1.29 2.56 8.66
C ALA A 64 0.20 2.30 8.39
N ASN A 65 1.05 2.38 9.41
CA ASN A 65 2.49 2.10 9.29
C ASN A 65 2.77 0.66 8.85
N GLU A 66 2.05 -0.32 9.40
CA GLU A 66 2.17 -1.73 8.99
C GLU A 66 1.83 -1.93 7.50
N LYS A 67 0.79 -1.24 6.99
CA LYS A 67 0.41 -1.28 5.57
C LYS A 67 1.38 -0.51 4.67
N LEU A 68 2.01 0.55 5.17
CA LEU A 68 2.98 1.36 4.42
C LEU A 68 4.36 0.69 4.34
N GLU A 69 4.71 -0.19 5.27
CA GLU A 69 6.02 -0.86 5.30
C GLU A 69 6.33 -1.69 4.04
N PRO A 70 5.43 -2.56 3.50
CA PRO A 70 5.70 -3.25 2.24
C PRO A 70 5.81 -2.28 1.05
N LEU A 71 5.04 -1.19 1.04
CA LEU A 71 5.13 -0.17 -0.01
C LEU A 71 6.49 0.54 0.01
N ARG A 72 7.06 0.79 1.19
CA ARG A 72 8.42 1.33 1.33
C ARG A 72 9.47 0.36 0.80
N GLY A 73 9.27 -0.94 1.01
CA GLY A 73 10.10 -2.00 0.43
C GLY A 73 10.08 -1.97 -1.11
N HIS A 74 8.89 -1.96 -1.70
CA HIS A 74 8.73 -1.89 -3.15
C HIS A 74 9.30 -0.59 -3.74
N LEU A 75 9.05 0.56 -3.11
CA LEU A 75 9.61 1.83 -3.57
C LEU A 75 11.15 1.80 -3.58
N ARG A 76 11.79 1.24 -2.56
CA ARG A 76 13.25 1.07 -2.54
C ARG A 76 13.73 0.20 -3.70
N GLN A 77 13.06 -0.93 -3.96
CA GLN A 77 13.37 -1.81 -5.09
C GLN A 77 13.23 -1.09 -6.43
N TYR A 78 12.15 -0.35 -6.65
CA TYR A 78 11.96 0.44 -7.88
C TYR A 78 13.05 1.51 -8.06
N PHE A 79 13.46 2.18 -6.98
CA PHE A 79 14.57 3.15 -7.06
C PHE A 79 15.90 2.46 -7.37
N GLU A 80 16.18 1.30 -6.78
CA GLU A 80 17.37 0.51 -7.09
C GLU A 80 17.38 0.04 -8.54
N GLU A 81 16.26 -0.50 -9.04
CA GLU A 81 16.10 -0.91 -10.43
C GLU A 81 16.25 0.27 -11.41
N ALA A 82 15.64 1.42 -11.09
CA ALA A 82 15.77 2.63 -11.91
C ALA A 82 17.21 3.15 -11.97
N VAL A 83 17.94 3.09 -10.85
CA VAL A 83 19.37 3.44 -10.80
C VAL A 83 20.19 2.45 -11.63
N GLN A 84 19.92 1.15 -11.54
CA GLN A 84 20.59 0.12 -12.35
C GLN A 84 20.32 0.31 -13.84
N LEU A 85 19.06 0.55 -14.23
CA LEU A 85 18.67 0.82 -15.62
C LEU A 85 19.36 2.06 -16.16
N ARG A 86 19.42 3.15 -15.38
CA ARG A 86 20.16 4.35 -15.77
C ARG A 86 21.65 4.08 -15.98
N ALA A 87 22.27 3.29 -15.09
CA ALA A 87 23.66 2.89 -15.24
C ALA A 87 23.92 1.97 -16.45
N VAL A 88 22.93 1.17 -16.86
CA VAL A 88 22.99 0.38 -18.11
C VAL A 88 22.89 1.31 -19.32
N VAL A 89 21.94 2.25 -19.33
CA VAL A 89 21.77 3.22 -20.42
C VAL A 89 23.02 4.10 -20.60
N GLU A 90 23.60 4.61 -19.51
CA GLU A 90 24.85 5.39 -19.58
C GLU A 90 26.03 4.57 -20.10
N ARG A 91 26.08 3.26 -19.78
CA ARG A 91 27.09 2.36 -20.35
C ARG A 91 26.86 2.13 -21.85
N GLN A 92 25.60 1.96 -22.27
CA GLN A 92 25.24 1.83 -23.68
C GLN A 92 25.57 3.09 -24.47
N GLU A 93 25.30 4.29 -23.92
CA GLU A 93 25.63 5.57 -24.55
C GLU A 93 27.14 5.72 -24.77
N LYS A 94 27.95 5.45 -23.74
CA LYS A 94 29.43 5.45 -23.86
C LYS A 94 29.93 4.46 -24.88
N MET A 95 29.30 3.28 -24.97
CA MET A 95 29.65 2.27 -25.96
C MET A 95 29.30 2.73 -27.38
N ILE A 96 28.13 3.35 -27.57
CA ILE A 96 27.71 3.93 -28.86
C ILE A 96 28.69 5.04 -29.29
N ASP A 97 29.08 5.92 -28.37
CA ASP A 97 30.06 6.98 -28.65
C ASP A 97 31.42 6.41 -29.06
N LEU A 98 31.88 5.36 -28.37
CA LEU A 98 33.12 4.67 -28.71
C LEU A 98 33.03 4.04 -30.11
N MET A 99 31.90 3.40 -30.44
CA MET A 99 31.66 2.86 -31.78
C MET A 99 31.69 3.97 -32.85
N TYR A 100 31.01 5.09 -32.61
CA TYR A 100 31.03 6.23 -33.56
C TYR A 100 32.44 6.80 -33.73
N GLN A 101 33.21 6.93 -32.65
CA GLN A 101 34.59 7.37 -32.71
C GLN A 101 35.44 6.39 -33.54
N GLN A 102 35.33 5.09 -33.27
CA GLN A 102 36.07 4.05 -34.00
C GLN A 102 35.67 4.01 -35.49
N LEU A 103 34.38 4.02 -35.82
CA LEU A 103 33.88 4.10 -37.20
C LEU A 103 34.41 5.35 -37.92
N SER A 104 34.45 6.49 -37.22
CA SER A 104 35.00 7.72 -37.79
C SER A 104 36.52 7.63 -38.04
N GLN A 105 37.26 6.94 -37.17
CA GLN A 105 38.70 6.73 -37.32
C GLN A 105 38.98 5.76 -38.46
N VAL A 106 38.21 4.67 -38.59
CA VAL A 106 38.28 3.72 -39.70
C VAL A 106 37.94 4.41 -41.03
N ALA A 107 36.88 5.23 -41.07
CA ALA A 107 36.53 5.99 -42.26
C ALA A 107 37.63 7.00 -42.66
N LYS A 108 38.26 7.67 -41.68
CA LYS A 108 39.42 8.57 -41.92
C LYS A 108 40.68 7.80 -42.33
N ALA A 109 40.89 6.60 -41.80
CA ALA A 109 42.00 5.72 -42.15
C ALA A 109 41.82 5.14 -43.57
N GLY A 110 40.61 4.75 -43.96
CA GLY A 110 40.26 4.31 -45.30
C GLY A 110 40.52 5.40 -46.35
N LYS A 111 40.14 6.66 -46.07
CA LYS A 111 40.47 7.81 -46.93
C LYS A 111 41.97 8.11 -47.03
N ARG A 112 42.78 7.74 -46.02
CA ARG A 112 44.25 7.88 -46.05
C ARG A 112 44.94 6.70 -46.75
N ALA A 113 44.31 5.53 -46.76
CA ALA A 113 44.83 4.31 -47.39
C ALA A 113 44.75 4.33 -48.92
N GLU A 114 43.92 5.20 -49.52
CA GLU A 114 43.94 5.48 -50.98
C GLU A 114 45.31 5.98 -51.48
N GLY A 115 46.23 6.40 -50.59
CA GLY A 115 47.60 6.80 -50.92
C GLY A 115 48.71 5.78 -50.62
N GLY A 116 48.42 4.61 -50.02
CA GLY A 116 49.45 3.64 -49.60
C GLY A 116 48.89 2.27 -49.20
N GLN A 117 48.93 1.32 -50.13
CA GLN A 117 48.16 0.06 -50.07
C GLN A 117 48.58 -0.93 -48.97
N THR A 118 49.79 -0.89 -48.42
CA THR A 118 50.28 -1.90 -47.45
C THR A 118 50.07 -1.54 -45.98
N THR A 119 50.11 -0.26 -45.62
CA THR A 119 49.86 0.21 -44.24
C THR A 119 48.38 0.41 -43.92
N GLY A 120 47.52 0.59 -44.92
CA GLY A 120 46.06 0.66 -44.77
C GLY A 120 45.42 -0.67 -44.39
N MET A 121 45.92 -1.78 -44.94
CA MET A 121 45.39 -3.13 -44.70
C MET A 121 45.60 -3.58 -43.24
N SER A 122 46.77 -3.32 -42.66
CA SER A 122 47.08 -3.65 -41.26
C SER A 122 46.20 -2.88 -40.27
N LYS A 123 45.96 -1.59 -40.52
CA LYS A 123 45.08 -0.77 -39.68
C LYS A 123 43.62 -1.16 -39.79
N ALA A 124 43.18 -1.57 -40.98
CA ALA A 124 41.83 -2.12 -41.17
C ALA A 124 41.67 -3.45 -40.42
N PHE A 125 42.70 -4.30 -40.41
CA PHE A 125 42.70 -5.55 -39.66
C PHE A 125 42.63 -5.32 -38.14
N GLU A 126 43.43 -4.39 -37.59
CA GLU A 126 43.38 -4.02 -36.16
C GLU A 126 42.00 -3.47 -35.76
N ALA A 127 41.38 -2.65 -36.61
CA ALA A 127 40.04 -2.12 -36.35
C ALA A 127 38.95 -3.21 -36.42
N LEU A 128 39.07 -4.15 -37.36
CA LEU A 128 38.18 -5.32 -37.45
C LEU A 128 38.34 -6.24 -36.25
N GLN A 129 39.56 -6.41 -35.76
CA GLN A 129 39.82 -7.20 -34.56
C GLN A 129 39.22 -6.52 -33.32
N SER A 130 39.46 -5.22 -33.13
CA SER A 130 38.86 -4.47 -32.02
C SER A 130 37.32 -4.46 -32.06
N THR A 131 36.71 -4.43 -33.25
CA THR A 131 35.25 -4.49 -33.38
C THR A 131 34.70 -5.89 -33.12
N ASN A 132 35.41 -6.95 -33.53
CA ASN A 132 35.06 -8.31 -33.14
C ASN A 132 35.17 -8.52 -31.62
N ASP A 133 36.22 -8.02 -30.98
CA ASP A 133 36.38 -8.10 -29.52
C ASP A 133 35.22 -7.39 -28.79
N LEU A 134 34.82 -6.22 -29.30
CA LEU A 134 33.67 -5.47 -28.76
C LEU A 134 32.35 -6.21 -28.98
N LEU A 135 32.14 -6.79 -30.16
CA LEU A 135 30.95 -7.58 -30.45
C LEU A 135 30.88 -8.81 -29.56
N GLN A 136 32.02 -9.48 -29.33
CA GLN A 136 32.10 -10.63 -28.46
C GLN A 136 31.76 -10.25 -27.01
N ALA A 137 32.34 -9.18 -26.48
CA ALA A 137 32.01 -8.67 -25.15
C ALA A 137 30.52 -8.27 -25.03
N ARG A 138 29.93 -7.72 -26.10
CA ARG A 138 28.50 -7.39 -26.12
C ARG A 138 27.63 -8.64 -26.10
N VAL A 139 27.99 -9.68 -26.85
CA VAL A 139 27.28 -10.95 -26.86
C VAL A 139 27.35 -11.59 -25.48
N GLU A 140 28.52 -11.60 -24.84
CA GLU A 140 28.70 -12.13 -23.48
C GLU A 140 27.80 -11.41 -22.47
N VAL A 141 27.77 -10.07 -22.48
CA VAL A 141 26.87 -9.29 -21.59
C VAL A 141 25.39 -9.54 -21.90
N MET A 142 25.02 -9.68 -23.18
CA MET A 142 23.65 -10.01 -23.56
C MET A 142 23.25 -11.40 -23.08
N ASP A 143 24.15 -12.39 -23.22
CA ASP A 143 23.92 -13.77 -22.77
C ASP A 143 23.74 -13.83 -21.25
N GLU A 144 24.54 -13.09 -20.48
CA GLU A 144 24.36 -12.95 -19.03
C GLU A 144 22.99 -12.35 -18.67
N HIS A 145 22.59 -11.28 -19.36
CA HIS A 145 21.27 -10.68 -19.15
C HIS A 145 20.12 -11.62 -19.50
N TYR A 146 20.22 -12.36 -20.60
CA TYR A 146 19.22 -13.36 -20.97
C TYR A 146 19.17 -14.51 -19.97
N ALA A 147 20.31 -15.00 -19.51
CA ALA A 147 20.37 -16.04 -18.48
C ALA A 147 19.70 -15.58 -17.18
N ALA A 148 19.98 -14.36 -16.72
CA ALA A 148 19.36 -13.79 -15.53
C ALA A 148 17.83 -13.62 -15.68
N ALA A 149 17.37 -13.11 -16.82
CA ALA A 149 15.95 -12.94 -17.11
C ALA A 149 15.21 -14.29 -17.20
N LEU A 150 15.85 -15.30 -17.79
CA LEU A 150 15.32 -16.67 -17.89
C LEU A 150 15.16 -17.28 -16.49
N GLU A 151 16.18 -17.18 -15.64
CA GLU A 151 16.11 -17.67 -14.26
C GLU A 151 15.03 -16.95 -13.45
N GLN A 152 14.88 -15.63 -13.62
CA GLN A 152 13.80 -14.88 -12.96
C GLN A 152 12.42 -15.34 -13.44
N SER A 153 12.23 -15.53 -14.75
CA SER A 153 10.98 -16.06 -15.30
C SER A 153 10.68 -17.46 -14.76
N ARG A 154 11.68 -18.33 -14.74
CA ARG A 154 11.57 -19.69 -14.20
C ARG A 154 11.16 -19.69 -12.73
N LEU A 155 11.73 -18.80 -11.92
CA LEU A 155 11.33 -18.65 -10.52
C LEU A 155 9.88 -18.17 -10.39
N ARG A 156 9.45 -17.20 -11.19
CA ARG A 156 8.04 -16.74 -11.23
C ARG A 156 7.09 -17.87 -11.61
N ASP A 157 7.43 -18.65 -12.63
CA ASP A 157 6.63 -19.80 -13.06
C ASP A 157 6.53 -20.88 -11.97
N GLN A 158 7.62 -21.12 -11.23
CA GLN A 158 7.60 -22.05 -10.10
C GLN A 158 6.71 -21.56 -8.96
N GLN A 159 6.79 -20.27 -8.62
CA GLN A 159 5.92 -19.69 -7.59
C GLN A 159 4.46 -19.77 -8.02
N TYR A 160 4.15 -19.41 -9.27
CA TYR A 160 2.81 -19.54 -9.83
C TYR A 160 2.28 -20.98 -9.71
N LYS A 161 3.06 -21.98 -10.12
CA LYS A 161 2.65 -23.40 -10.01
C LYS A 161 2.40 -23.84 -8.56
N ARG A 162 3.21 -23.37 -7.60
CA ARG A 162 3.02 -23.68 -6.18
C ARG A 162 1.74 -23.03 -5.63
N SER A 163 1.51 -21.76 -5.95
CA SER A 163 0.27 -21.06 -5.60
C SER A 163 -0.95 -21.71 -6.21
N LEU A 164 -0.84 -22.21 -7.45
CA LEU A 164 -1.93 -22.91 -8.12
C LEU A 164 -2.31 -24.21 -7.40
N VAL A 165 -1.32 -25.04 -7.02
CA VAL A 165 -1.57 -26.28 -6.25
C VAL A 165 -2.26 -25.96 -4.92
N PHE A 166 -1.80 -24.92 -4.22
CA PHE A 166 -2.43 -24.48 -2.97
C PHE A 166 -3.88 -24.01 -3.20
N MET A 167 -4.12 -23.15 -4.19
CA MET A 167 -5.47 -22.69 -4.52
C MET A 167 -6.41 -23.83 -4.88
N GLN A 168 -5.95 -24.79 -5.68
CA GLN A 168 -6.75 -25.96 -6.05
C GLN A 168 -7.09 -26.83 -4.83
N ALA A 169 -6.16 -27.02 -3.89
CA ALA A 169 -6.43 -27.74 -2.64
C ALA A 169 -7.48 -27.01 -1.77
N VAL A 170 -7.37 -25.68 -1.64
CA VAL A 170 -8.35 -24.86 -0.91
C VAL A 170 -9.70 -24.88 -1.60
N GLN A 171 -9.73 -24.74 -2.93
CA GLN A 171 -10.96 -24.81 -3.71
C GLN A 171 -11.63 -26.18 -3.54
N GLY A 172 -10.88 -27.29 -3.63
CA GLY A 172 -11.44 -28.63 -3.44
C GLY A 172 -12.08 -28.83 -2.06
N VAL A 173 -11.40 -28.37 -1.00
CA VAL A 173 -11.96 -28.41 0.37
C VAL A 173 -13.23 -27.57 0.47
N LEU A 174 -13.23 -26.36 -0.09
CA LEU A 174 -14.42 -25.50 -0.08
C LEU A 174 -15.56 -26.12 -0.89
N GLU A 175 -15.27 -26.71 -2.05
CA GLU A 175 -16.26 -27.42 -2.89
C GLU A 175 -16.88 -28.59 -2.14
N GLU A 176 -16.12 -29.36 -1.37
CA GLU A 176 -16.63 -30.43 -0.51
C GLU A 176 -17.53 -29.88 0.62
N LEU A 177 -17.10 -28.81 1.29
CA LEU A 177 -17.84 -28.18 2.39
C LEU A 177 -19.15 -27.55 1.92
N VAL A 178 -19.21 -27.09 0.67
CA VAL A 178 -20.39 -26.42 0.10
C VAL A 178 -21.18 -27.30 -0.87
N ALA A 179 -20.83 -28.59 -1.02
CA ALA A 179 -21.44 -29.51 -1.98
C ALA A 179 -22.95 -29.72 -1.75
N ASN A 180 -23.38 -29.68 -0.49
CA ASN A 180 -24.79 -29.87 -0.10
C ASN A 180 -25.42 -28.53 0.28
N ASP A 181 -26.73 -28.38 0.08
CA ASP A 181 -27.47 -27.18 0.51
C ASP A 181 -27.87 -27.27 2.00
N THR A 182 -26.86 -27.45 2.86
CA THR A 182 -27.05 -27.35 4.32
C THR A 182 -26.97 -25.87 4.75
N PRO A 183 -27.58 -25.50 5.89
CA PRO A 183 -27.46 -24.14 6.41
C PRO A 183 -26.01 -23.73 6.67
N GLU A 184 -25.15 -24.67 7.05
CA GLU A 184 -23.71 -24.44 7.21
C GLU A 184 -23.02 -24.14 5.87
N ALA A 185 -23.34 -24.88 4.81
CA ALA A 185 -22.82 -24.62 3.48
C ALA A 185 -23.22 -23.23 2.98
N LEU A 186 -24.49 -22.83 3.16
CA LEU A 186 -24.95 -21.48 2.81
C LEU A 186 -24.20 -20.40 3.59
N HIS A 187 -23.94 -20.60 4.88
CA HIS A 187 -23.14 -19.67 5.68
C HIS A 187 -21.70 -19.56 5.14
N ILE A 188 -21.08 -20.67 4.76
CA ILE A 188 -19.74 -20.68 4.17
C ILE A 188 -19.73 -19.95 2.82
N ARG A 189 -20.74 -20.18 1.96
CA ARG A 189 -20.86 -19.47 0.68
C ARG A 189 -20.98 -17.96 0.87
N GLN A 190 -21.83 -17.51 1.81
CA GLN A 190 -21.96 -16.08 2.16
C GLN A 190 -20.63 -15.48 2.64
N ARG A 191 -19.97 -16.14 3.60
CA ARG A 191 -18.65 -15.71 4.11
C ARG A 191 -17.61 -15.61 3.01
N PHE A 192 -17.59 -16.58 2.10
CA PHE A 192 -16.67 -16.56 0.97
C PHE A 192 -16.94 -15.36 0.07
N VAL A 193 -18.20 -15.12 -0.32
CA VAL A 193 -18.57 -14.01 -1.21
C VAL A 193 -18.19 -12.66 -0.60
N GLU A 194 -18.50 -12.44 0.68
CA GLU A 194 -18.12 -11.21 1.40
C GLU A 194 -16.59 -11.01 1.36
N ARG A 195 -15.82 -12.04 1.73
CA ARG A 195 -14.36 -11.96 1.75
C ARG A 195 -13.75 -11.80 0.37
N TYR A 196 -14.32 -12.45 -0.63
CA TYR A 196 -13.88 -12.34 -2.01
C TYR A 196 -14.08 -10.92 -2.54
N GLN A 197 -15.27 -10.34 -2.33
CA GLN A 197 -15.58 -8.97 -2.75
C GLN A 197 -14.67 -7.95 -2.04
N ASP A 198 -14.43 -8.12 -0.74
CA ASP A 198 -13.48 -7.29 0.01
C ASP A 198 -12.07 -7.36 -0.59
N GLN A 199 -11.59 -8.57 -0.92
CA GLN A 199 -10.26 -8.78 -1.48
C GLN A 199 -10.13 -8.21 -2.89
N VAL A 200 -11.14 -8.36 -3.74
CA VAL A 200 -11.19 -7.75 -5.07
C VAL A 200 -11.20 -6.23 -4.96
N ALA A 201 -12.04 -5.66 -4.08
CA ALA A 201 -12.08 -4.22 -3.84
C ALA A 201 -10.76 -3.67 -3.28
N GLN A 202 -10.06 -4.45 -2.45
CA GLN A 202 -8.73 -4.09 -1.98
C GLN A 202 -7.70 -4.13 -3.13
N GLY A 203 -7.69 -5.19 -3.95
CA GLY A 203 -6.77 -5.32 -5.07
C GLY A 203 -6.97 -4.24 -6.15
N LEU A 204 -8.22 -3.89 -6.45
CA LEU A 204 -8.55 -2.79 -7.37
C LEU A 204 -8.08 -1.43 -6.83
N ARG A 205 -8.26 -1.16 -5.54
CA ARG A 205 -7.77 0.07 -4.90
C ARG A 205 -6.24 0.12 -4.80
N GLY A 206 -5.60 -1.03 -4.60
CA GLY A 206 -4.15 -1.17 -4.54
C GLY A 206 -3.47 -1.12 -5.91
N GLY A 207 -4.23 -1.34 -6.99
CA GLY A 207 -3.69 -1.47 -8.35
C GLY A 207 -3.08 -2.85 -8.64
N ASP A 208 -3.24 -3.82 -7.74
CA ASP A 208 -2.75 -5.19 -7.90
C ASP A 208 -3.52 -5.94 -9.00
N ILE A 209 -4.78 -5.58 -9.20
CA ILE A 209 -5.63 -6.05 -10.29
C ILE A 209 -6.31 -4.85 -10.95
N GLN A 210 -6.55 -4.94 -12.26
CA GLN A 210 -7.24 -3.88 -13.02
C GLN A 210 -8.75 -4.11 -13.08
N ILE A 211 -9.16 -5.37 -13.08
CA ILE A 211 -10.55 -5.82 -13.15
C ILE A 211 -10.74 -7.04 -12.25
N ALA A 212 -11.99 -7.30 -11.87
CA ALA A 212 -12.33 -8.45 -11.05
C ALA A 212 -12.02 -9.77 -11.81
N PRO A 213 -11.46 -10.80 -11.15
CA PRO A 213 -11.03 -12.03 -11.83
C PRO A 213 -12.13 -12.74 -12.63
N GLU A 214 -13.37 -12.70 -12.17
CA GLU A 214 -14.53 -13.28 -12.86
C GLU A 214 -14.89 -12.57 -14.17
N LEU A 215 -14.45 -11.31 -14.35
CA LEU A 215 -14.69 -10.48 -15.53
C LEU A 215 -13.49 -10.45 -16.49
N ASP A 216 -12.35 -11.04 -16.12
CA ASP A 216 -11.12 -11.01 -16.92
C ASP A 216 -11.05 -12.17 -17.92
N GLU A 217 -10.98 -11.85 -19.22
CA GLU A 217 -10.86 -12.84 -20.30
C GLU A 217 -9.57 -13.67 -20.21
N VAL A 218 -8.47 -13.09 -19.73
CA VAL A 218 -7.19 -13.80 -19.58
C VAL A 218 -7.31 -14.77 -18.42
N PHE A 219 -7.91 -14.34 -17.31
CA PHE A 219 -8.19 -15.19 -16.16
C PHE A 219 -9.09 -16.38 -16.55
N GLN A 220 -10.15 -16.14 -17.32
CA GLN A 220 -11.01 -17.19 -17.85
C GLN A 220 -10.24 -18.23 -18.68
N LYS A 221 -9.32 -17.80 -19.54
CA LYS A 221 -8.53 -18.70 -20.39
C LYS A 221 -7.53 -19.52 -19.59
N LEU A 222 -6.93 -18.95 -18.55
CA LEU A 222 -5.89 -19.59 -17.75
C LEU A 222 -6.45 -20.46 -16.61
N LEU A 223 -7.56 -20.04 -15.99
CA LEU A 223 -8.15 -20.66 -14.80
C LEU A 223 -9.68 -20.79 -14.91
N PRO A 224 -10.19 -21.55 -15.90
CA PRO A 224 -11.63 -21.65 -16.15
C PRO A 224 -12.41 -22.28 -14.99
N GLU A 225 -11.86 -23.30 -14.33
CA GLU A 225 -12.52 -24.01 -13.23
C GLU A 225 -12.69 -23.11 -12.00
N THR A 226 -11.66 -22.32 -11.68
CA THR A 226 -11.68 -21.38 -10.56
C THR A 226 -12.65 -20.23 -10.83
N GLN A 227 -12.70 -19.72 -12.06
CA GLN A 227 -13.70 -18.73 -12.45
C GLN A 227 -15.13 -19.27 -12.27
N GLN A 228 -15.40 -20.48 -12.76
CA GLN A 228 -16.71 -21.13 -12.60
C GLN A 228 -17.07 -21.38 -11.14
N PHE A 229 -16.10 -21.75 -10.31
CA PHE A 229 -16.30 -21.87 -8.87
C PHE A 229 -16.71 -20.53 -8.24
N ILE A 230 -16.00 -19.44 -8.53
CA ILE A 230 -16.32 -18.10 -8.02
C ILE A 230 -17.76 -17.70 -8.42
N LEU A 231 -18.11 -17.86 -9.70
CA LEU A 231 -19.46 -17.54 -10.18
C LEU A 231 -20.54 -18.37 -9.48
N ARG A 232 -20.32 -19.68 -9.29
CA ARG A 232 -21.26 -20.55 -8.54
C ARG A 232 -21.45 -20.07 -7.11
N MET A 233 -20.36 -19.74 -6.42
CA MET A 233 -20.41 -19.23 -5.04
C MET A 233 -21.20 -17.92 -4.97
N GLN A 234 -20.98 -16.98 -5.89
CA GLN A 234 -21.69 -15.71 -5.95
C GLN A 234 -23.19 -15.88 -6.27
N HIS A 235 -23.55 -16.70 -7.27
CA HIS A 235 -24.93 -16.93 -7.66
C HIS A 235 -25.75 -17.63 -6.57
N SER A 236 -25.14 -18.51 -5.78
CA SER A 236 -25.82 -19.23 -4.71
C SER A 236 -26.24 -18.35 -3.51
N VAL A 237 -25.69 -17.13 -3.42
CA VAL A 237 -25.96 -16.15 -2.37
C VAL A 237 -26.85 -15.01 -2.87
N ALA A 238 -27.03 -14.89 -4.19
CA ALA A 238 -27.91 -13.89 -4.76
C ALA A 238 -29.36 -14.16 -4.29
N PRO A 239 -30.04 -13.18 -3.65
CA PRO A 239 -31.44 -13.35 -3.30
C PRO A 239 -32.23 -13.60 -4.58
N GLY A 240 -33.10 -14.61 -4.56
CA GLY A 240 -34.00 -14.89 -5.67
C GLY A 240 -34.71 -13.61 -6.08
N GLN A 241 -34.45 -13.15 -7.29
CA GLN A 241 -35.32 -12.20 -7.96
C GLN A 241 -36.69 -12.87 -8.11
N ASP A 242 -37.66 -12.29 -7.42
CA ASP A 242 -39.09 -12.27 -7.77
C ASP A 242 -39.71 -13.62 -8.11
N ALA A 243 -40.00 -14.41 -7.07
CA ALA A 243 -41.18 -15.28 -7.10
C ALA A 243 -42.39 -14.46 -6.62
N ASP A 244 -42.70 -13.40 -7.35
CA ASP A 244 -43.98 -12.69 -7.27
C ASP A 244 -44.51 -12.50 -8.70
N GLY A 245 -45.52 -13.30 -9.03
CA GLY A 245 -46.46 -13.08 -10.14
C GLY A 245 -46.52 -14.19 -11.19
N PRO A 246 -47.71 -14.48 -11.77
CA PRO A 246 -49.05 -13.93 -11.50
C PRO A 246 -49.97 -14.85 -10.67
#